data_AF-A0A834V081-F1
#
_entry.id   AF-A0A834V081-F1
#
_cell.length_a   1.000
_cell.length_b   1.000
_cell.length_c   1.000
_cell.angle_alpha   90.00
_cell.angle_beta   90.00
_cell.angle_gamma   90.00
#
_symmetry.space_group_name_H-M   'P 1'
#
loop_
_entity.id
_entity.type
_entity.pdbx_description
1 polymer ?
#
loop_
_entity_poly.entity_id
_entity_poly.type
_entity_poly.pdbx_seq_one_letter_code
_entity_poly.pdbx_strand_id
1 'polypeptide(L)'
;MDFGSLETVVANSAFIAARGSFDGSSAPSSRDKKYRAKLRLPPLSKCEGLRDSLDSEFQSVCREQPIGRRLFQQFLRADQRHEPAVGLWLDIEDYDTVDGDLRPQKAQSIVATYLDPQAELFCSFLDEGTMSKVKGAAEGGQDGLFRPLLQATLEHLSQAPFQEYLGSLHFLRFLQWKWLEAQPVGEDWFLDFRVLGKGGFGEVSACQMKATGKMYACKKLNKKRLKKRKGYQGAMVEKTILTKVHSRFIVSLAYAFETKTDLCLVMTIMNGGDVRYHIYSVDEESPGLPEPRAIFYTAQMLSGLEHLHQRRIVYRDLKPENVLLDDGGNVRISDLGLAVELPEGQGKTRGYAGTPGFMAPELLLGEDYDCSVDYFALGATLYEMIAARGPFRARGEKVGAAQWGSCHGLVGWDIVGWFRGPLGVQAQVRGLAPGVALEGDTLGP
;
A
#
# COMPACT_ATOMS: atom_id res chain seq x y z
N MET A 1 -24.76 -11.46 36.78
CA MET A 1 -23.47 -11.45 36.04
C MET A 1 -23.81 -11.10 34.60
N ASP A 2 -23.24 -10.01 34.10
CA ASP A 2 -23.47 -9.56 32.72
C ASP A 2 -22.68 -10.46 31.76
N PHE A 3 -23.36 -11.42 31.14
CA PHE A 3 -22.75 -12.40 30.24
C PHE A 3 -22.00 -11.76 29.07
N GLY A 4 -22.41 -10.55 28.62
CA GLY A 4 -21.73 -9.84 27.54
C GLY A 4 -20.35 -9.30 27.93
N SER A 5 -20.14 -8.96 29.20
CA SER A 5 -18.83 -8.51 29.70
C SER A 5 -17.83 -9.66 29.77
N LEU A 6 -18.27 -10.87 30.14
CA LEU A 6 -17.41 -12.05 30.19
C LEU A 6 -16.99 -12.52 28.79
N GLU A 7 -17.93 -12.55 27.83
CA GLU A 7 -17.62 -12.90 26.43
C GLU A 7 -16.58 -11.94 25.82
N THR A 8 -16.71 -10.64 26.11
CA THR A 8 -15.78 -9.61 25.63
C THR A 8 -14.39 -9.79 26.24
N VAL A 9 -14.30 -10.09 27.54
CA VAL A 9 -13.01 -10.36 28.21
C VAL A 9 -12.35 -11.61 27.64
N VAL A 10 -13.10 -12.71 27.48
CA VAL A 10 -12.57 -13.96 26.90
C VAL A 10 -12.06 -13.73 25.47
N ALA A 11 -12.82 -13.03 24.63
CA ALA A 11 -12.42 -12.73 23.26
C ALA A 11 -11.16 -11.85 23.20
N ASN A 12 -11.04 -10.87 24.11
CA ASN A 12 -9.85 -10.02 24.21
C ASN A 12 -8.63 -10.80 24.70
N SER A 13 -8.77 -11.64 25.73
CA SER A 13 -7.68 -12.49 26.23
C SER A 13 -7.20 -13.47 25.16
N ALA A 14 -8.11 -14.11 24.43
CA ALA A 14 -7.77 -15.01 23.32
C ALA A 14 -7.04 -14.26 22.18
N PHE A 15 -7.49 -13.05 21.85
CA PHE A 15 -6.83 -12.22 20.84
C PHE A 15 -5.40 -11.82 21.25
N ILE A 16 -5.21 -11.37 22.50
CA ILE A 16 -3.88 -10.99 23.02
C ILE A 16 -2.94 -12.20 22.99
N ALA A 17 -3.44 -13.38 23.41
CA ALA A 17 -2.66 -14.62 23.36
C ALA A 17 -2.29 -15.04 21.92
N ALA A 18 -3.21 -14.89 20.97
CA ALA A 18 -2.97 -15.20 19.56
C ALA A 18 -2.00 -14.24 18.88
N ARG A 19 -2.02 -12.96 19.29
CA ARG A 19 -1.11 -11.92 18.79
C ARG A 19 0.35 -12.18 19.18
N GLY A 20 0.59 -12.84 20.33
CA GLY A 20 1.93 -13.02 20.88
C GLY A 20 2.50 -11.72 21.45
N SER A 21 3.76 -11.78 21.90
CA SER A 21 4.50 -10.64 22.44
C SER A 21 4.83 -9.60 21.35
N PHE A 22 4.79 -8.32 21.74
CA PHE A 22 5.00 -7.14 20.91
C PHE A 22 6.39 -7.10 20.24
N ASP A 23 7.37 -7.77 20.84
CA ASP A 23 8.78 -7.85 20.40
C ASP A 23 9.08 -9.07 19.49
N GLY A 24 8.06 -9.86 19.13
CA GLY A 24 8.24 -11.06 18.30
C GLY A 24 9.02 -12.19 18.98
N SER A 25 9.33 -12.09 20.27
CA SER A 25 10.10 -13.07 21.03
C SER A 25 9.33 -14.37 21.30
N SER A 26 8.00 -14.32 21.28
CA SER A 26 7.13 -15.48 21.43
C SER A 26 6.48 -15.85 20.09
N ALA A 27 6.67 -17.09 19.62
CA ALA A 27 5.98 -17.60 18.45
C ALA A 27 4.45 -17.46 18.60
N PRO A 28 3.70 -17.06 17.55
CA PRO A 28 2.25 -16.93 17.63
C PRO A 28 1.65 -18.25 18.09
N SER A 29 0.82 -18.16 19.13
CA SER A 29 0.22 -19.33 19.74
C SER A 29 -0.72 -20.03 18.74
N SER A 30 -0.41 -21.31 18.52
CA SER A 30 -1.16 -22.35 17.80
C SER A 30 -1.33 -22.18 16.28
N ARG A 31 -0.43 -22.83 15.51
CA ARG A 31 -0.75 -23.27 14.14
C ARG A 31 -1.59 -24.53 14.22
N ASP A 32 -2.74 -24.54 13.59
CA ASP A 32 -3.59 -25.74 13.54
C ASP A 32 -2.90 -26.81 12.67
N LYS A 33 -2.55 -27.95 13.29
CA LYS A 33 -1.85 -29.06 12.62
C LYS A 33 -2.63 -29.61 11.43
N LYS A 34 -3.97 -29.67 11.51
CA LYS A 34 -4.84 -30.18 10.44
C LYS A 34 -4.80 -29.26 9.23
N TYR A 35 -4.94 -27.96 9.42
CA TYR A 35 -4.87 -27.00 8.31
C TYR A 35 -3.46 -26.85 7.76
N ARG A 36 -2.44 -26.88 8.62
CA ARG A 36 -1.04 -26.88 8.19
C ARG A 36 -0.72 -28.09 7.31
N ALA A 37 -1.25 -29.27 7.63
CA ALA A 37 -1.05 -30.48 6.83
C ALA A 37 -1.67 -30.40 5.42
N LYS A 38 -2.62 -29.49 5.18
CA LYS A 38 -3.16 -29.20 3.84
C LYS A 38 -2.18 -28.41 2.96
N LEU A 39 -1.20 -27.70 3.54
CA LEU A 39 -0.19 -26.94 2.80
C LEU A 39 0.93 -27.87 2.30
N ARG A 40 0.64 -28.67 1.28
CA ARG A 40 1.60 -29.58 0.65
C ARG A 40 1.73 -29.26 -0.83
N LEU A 41 2.97 -29.24 -1.31
CA LEU A 41 3.22 -29.08 -2.74
C LEU A 41 2.69 -30.31 -3.49
N PRO A 42 2.03 -30.10 -4.64
CA PRO A 42 1.49 -31.19 -5.44
C PRO A 42 2.59 -31.90 -6.24
N PRO A 43 2.33 -33.10 -6.78
CA PRO A 43 3.13 -33.67 -7.86
C PRO A 43 3.15 -32.72 -9.08
N LEU A 44 4.24 -32.76 -9.86
CA LEU A 44 4.41 -31.91 -11.05
C LEU A 44 3.29 -32.10 -12.08
N SER A 45 2.74 -33.30 -12.19
CA SER A 45 1.63 -33.60 -13.10
C SER A 45 0.35 -32.80 -12.83
N LYS A 46 0.14 -32.33 -11.59
CA LYS A 46 -0.99 -31.43 -11.27
C LYS A 46 -0.76 -29.97 -11.67
N CYS A 47 0.46 -29.65 -12.10
CA CYS A 47 0.86 -28.31 -12.55
C CYS A 47 0.96 -28.23 -14.09
N GLU A 48 0.79 -29.37 -14.79
CA GLU A 48 0.72 -29.45 -16.25
C GLU A 48 -0.53 -28.67 -16.71
N GLY A 49 -0.33 -27.51 -17.32
CA GLY A 49 -1.38 -26.57 -17.72
C GLY A 49 -1.42 -25.26 -16.93
N LEU A 50 -0.81 -25.20 -15.73
CA LEU A 50 -0.64 -23.90 -15.04
C LEU A 50 0.26 -22.97 -15.83
N ARG A 51 1.28 -23.52 -16.48
CA ARG A 51 2.22 -22.76 -17.32
C ARG A 51 1.50 -21.96 -18.41
N ASP A 52 0.48 -22.53 -19.03
CA ASP A 52 -0.23 -21.91 -20.16
C ASP A 52 -1.26 -20.86 -19.69
N SER A 53 -1.71 -20.96 -18.44
CA SER A 53 -2.71 -20.06 -17.85
C SER A 53 -2.12 -18.87 -17.08
N LEU A 54 -0.83 -18.94 -16.73
CA LEU A 54 -0.16 -17.94 -15.92
C LEU A 54 0.53 -16.91 -16.81
N ASP A 55 0.38 -15.65 -16.42
CA ASP A 55 1.28 -14.60 -16.87
C ASP A 55 2.72 -14.96 -16.46
N SER A 56 3.50 -15.35 -17.47
CA SER A 56 4.86 -15.84 -17.31
C SER A 56 5.88 -14.77 -17.72
N GLU A 57 5.49 -13.49 -17.70
CA GLU A 57 6.41 -12.37 -17.93
C GLU A 57 7.39 -12.19 -16.77
N PHE A 58 8.61 -11.75 -17.08
CA PHE A 58 9.67 -11.56 -16.09
C PHE A 58 9.25 -10.64 -14.94
N GLN A 59 8.60 -9.52 -15.28
CA GLN A 59 8.10 -8.54 -14.31
C GLN A 59 7.09 -9.18 -13.34
N SER A 60 6.14 -9.95 -13.86
CA SER A 60 5.11 -10.60 -13.06
C SER A 60 5.69 -11.68 -12.14
N VAL A 61 6.54 -12.57 -12.68
CA VAL A 61 7.05 -13.75 -11.95
C VAL A 61 8.20 -13.40 -11.01
N CYS A 62 9.20 -12.65 -11.50
CA CYS A 62 10.48 -12.48 -10.83
C CYS A 62 10.62 -11.16 -10.06
N ARG A 63 9.72 -10.19 -10.27
CA ARG A 63 9.74 -8.89 -9.58
C ARG A 63 8.58 -8.74 -8.59
N GLU A 64 7.36 -8.93 -9.07
CA GLU A 64 6.14 -8.62 -8.32
C GLU A 64 5.71 -9.73 -7.37
N GLN A 65 5.88 -11.00 -7.78
CA GLN A 65 5.51 -12.16 -6.96
C GLN A 65 6.67 -12.56 -6.02
N PRO A 66 6.52 -12.45 -4.68
CA PRO A 66 7.63 -12.66 -3.75
C PRO A 66 8.25 -14.06 -3.80
N ILE A 67 7.43 -15.11 -3.99
CA ILE A 67 7.92 -16.49 -4.11
C ILE A 67 8.66 -16.69 -5.43
N GLY A 68 8.13 -16.16 -6.54
CA GLY A 68 8.79 -16.26 -7.85
C GLY A 68 10.12 -15.52 -7.86
N ARG A 69 10.16 -14.29 -7.33
CA ARG A 69 11.39 -13.54 -7.08
C ARG A 69 12.41 -14.31 -6.27
N ARG A 70 11.98 -14.91 -5.14
CA ARG A 70 12.88 -15.70 -4.27
C ARG A 70 13.44 -16.92 -5.00
N LEU A 71 12.62 -17.65 -5.75
CA LEU A 71 13.05 -18.82 -6.51
C LEU A 71 13.98 -18.45 -7.66
N PHE A 72 13.74 -17.31 -8.32
CA PHE A 72 14.63 -16.78 -9.34
C PHE A 72 15.99 -16.39 -8.76
N GLN A 73 16.03 -15.70 -7.62
CA GLN A 73 17.29 -15.40 -6.92
C GLN A 73 18.04 -16.66 -6.46
N GLN A 74 17.32 -17.72 -6.07
CA GLN A 74 17.94 -19.02 -5.75
C GLN A 74 18.52 -19.69 -6.99
N PHE A 75 17.80 -19.61 -8.12
CA PHE A 75 18.29 -20.08 -9.41
C PHE A 75 19.57 -19.36 -9.84
N LEU A 76 19.60 -18.01 -9.79
CA LEU A 76 20.77 -17.23 -10.19
C LEU A 76 21.99 -17.57 -9.33
N ARG A 77 21.85 -17.64 -8.00
CA ARG A 77 22.96 -18.00 -7.08
C ARG A 77 23.46 -19.44 -7.24
N ALA A 78 22.69 -20.31 -7.88
CA ALA A 78 23.12 -21.69 -8.12
C ALA A 78 24.10 -21.80 -9.30
N ASP A 79 24.23 -20.76 -10.12
CA ASP A 79 25.10 -20.71 -11.28
C ASP A 79 26.05 -19.51 -11.20
N GLN A 80 27.35 -19.77 -11.12
CA GLN A 80 28.38 -18.73 -10.98
C GLN A 80 28.35 -17.70 -12.11
N ARG A 81 27.82 -18.04 -13.29
CA ARG A 81 27.68 -17.10 -14.41
C ARG A 81 26.78 -15.91 -14.08
N HIS A 82 25.79 -16.11 -13.20
CA HIS A 82 24.79 -15.11 -12.84
C HIS A 82 25.10 -14.38 -11.53
N GLU A 83 26.15 -14.81 -10.80
CA GLU A 83 26.52 -14.27 -9.49
C GLU A 83 26.78 -12.75 -9.50
N PRO A 84 27.52 -12.18 -10.49
CA PRO A 84 27.70 -10.72 -10.58
C PRO A 84 26.38 -9.96 -10.67
N ALA A 85 25.45 -10.43 -11.52
CA ALA A 85 24.17 -9.74 -11.76
C ALA A 85 23.23 -9.80 -10.55
N VAL A 86 23.12 -10.96 -9.88
CA VAL A 86 22.30 -11.09 -8.68
C VAL A 86 22.92 -10.38 -7.48
N GLY A 87 24.25 -10.38 -7.37
CA GLY A 87 24.99 -9.62 -6.35
C GLY A 87 24.72 -8.12 -6.47
N LEU A 88 24.93 -7.57 -7.67
CA LEU A 88 24.67 -6.15 -7.95
C LEU A 88 23.21 -5.77 -7.67
N TRP A 89 22.25 -6.58 -8.13
CA TRP A 89 20.83 -6.32 -7.87
C TRP A 89 20.55 -6.20 -6.37
N LEU A 90 21.03 -7.14 -5.56
CA LEU A 90 20.75 -7.17 -4.12
C LEU A 90 21.46 -6.05 -3.37
N ASP A 91 22.69 -5.73 -3.74
CA ASP A 91 23.42 -4.65 -3.09
C ASP A 91 22.85 -3.26 -3.41
N ILE A 92 22.27 -3.08 -4.61
CA ILE A 92 21.54 -1.86 -4.93
C ILE A 92 20.26 -1.76 -4.07
N GLU A 93 19.53 -2.85 -3.88
CA GLU A 93 18.34 -2.84 -3.01
C GLU A 93 18.69 -2.57 -1.55
N ASP A 94 19.82 -3.08 -1.07
CA ASP A 94 20.35 -2.77 0.26
C ASP A 94 20.73 -1.28 0.37
N TYR A 95 21.43 -0.74 -0.64
CA TYR A 95 21.78 0.68 -0.71
C TYR A 95 20.56 1.60 -0.64
N ASP A 96 19.45 1.24 -1.32
CA ASP A 96 18.23 2.03 -1.31
C ASP A 96 17.53 2.06 0.06
N THR A 97 17.90 1.16 0.97
CA THR A 97 17.28 1.04 2.31
C THR A 97 18.21 1.34 3.48
N VAL A 98 19.52 1.49 3.24
CA VAL A 98 20.49 1.81 4.27
C VAL A 98 20.39 3.29 4.69
N ASP A 99 20.73 3.55 5.95
CA ASP A 99 20.79 4.89 6.51
C ASP A 99 21.71 5.81 5.69
N GLY A 100 21.34 7.09 5.59
CA GLY A 100 22.04 8.07 4.75
C GLY A 100 23.53 8.17 5.03
N ASP A 101 23.94 8.04 6.29
CA ASP A 101 25.34 8.13 6.71
C ASP A 101 26.20 6.95 6.22
N LEU A 102 25.58 5.79 5.93
CA LEU A 102 26.27 4.59 5.45
C LEU A 102 26.27 4.46 3.93
N ARG A 103 25.46 5.27 3.22
CA ARG A 103 25.34 5.20 1.76
C ARG A 103 26.65 5.45 1.01
N PRO A 104 27.49 6.44 1.35
CA PRO A 104 28.75 6.65 0.63
C PRO A 104 29.66 5.42 0.69
N GLN A 105 29.77 4.78 1.86
CA GLN A 105 30.56 3.56 2.05
C GLN A 105 29.98 2.39 1.22
N LYS A 106 28.66 2.20 1.27
CA LYS A 106 27.97 1.16 0.49
C LYS A 106 28.15 1.40 -1.01
N ALA A 107 28.07 2.66 -1.48
CA ALA A 107 28.27 3.02 -2.88
C ALA A 107 29.69 2.69 -3.36
N GLN A 108 30.72 3.04 -2.58
CA GLN A 108 32.11 2.69 -2.90
C GLN A 108 32.31 1.17 -2.97
N SER A 109 31.70 0.42 -2.05
CA SER A 109 31.74 -1.05 -2.07
C SER A 109 31.12 -1.62 -3.34
N ILE A 110 29.95 -1.12 -3.76
CA ILE A 110 29.28 -1.54 -4.99
C ILE A 110 30.14 -1.27 -6.22
N VAL A 111 30.72 -0.06 -6.30
CA VAL A 111 31.60 0.33 -7.41
C VAL A 111 32.82 -0.60 -7.51
N ALA A 112 33.51 -0.83 -6.39
CA ALA A 112 34.71 -1.66 -6.35
C ALA A 112 34.42 -3.13 -6.67
N THR A 113 33.24 -3.63 -6.27
CA THR A 113 32.89 -5.05 -6.42
C THR A 113 32.40 -5.37 -7.84
N TYR A 114 31.56 -4.51 -8.41
CA TYR A 114 30.82 -4.84 -9.63
C TYR A 114 31.19 -4.02 -10.85
N LEU A 115 31.80 -2.84 -10.68
CA LEU A 115 32.05 -1.92 -11.79
C LEU A 115 33.53 -1.78 -12.16
N ASP A 116 34.45 -2.28 -11.34
CA ASP A 116 35.87 -2.33 -11.67
C ASP A 116 36.15 -3.49 -12.65
N PRO A 117 36.72 -3.23 -13.85
CA PRO A 117 37.07 -4.28 -14.81
C PRO A 117 38.03 -5.35 -14.27
N GLN A 118 38.76 -5.07 -13.19
CA GLN A 118 39.65 -6.02 -12.53
C GLN A 118 38.98 -6.80 -11.39
N ALA A 119 37.75 -6.46 -11.01
CA ALA A 119 37.04 -7.15 -9.94
C ALA A 119 36.56 -8.54 -10.37
N GLU A 120 36.55 -9.46 -9.41
CA GLU A 120 36.06 -10.83 -9.61
C GLU A 120 34.59 -10.88 -10.04
N LEU A 121 33.77 -9.96 -9.51
CA LEU A 121 32.33 -9.85 -9.80
C LEU A 121 32.01 -8.72 -10.79
N PHE A 122 32.95 -8.38 -11.69
CA PHE A 122 32.74 -7.34 -12.69
C PHE A 122 31.52 -7.65 -13.58
N CYS A 123 30.57 -6.71 -13.62
CA CYS A 123 29.34 -6.81 -14.40
C CYS A 123 29.57 -6.35 -15.84
N SER A 124 30.20 -7.21 -16.64
CA SER A 124 30.56 -6.94 -18.05
C SER A 124 29.37 -6.74 -19.00
N PHE A 125 28.14 -7.06 -18.56
CA PHE A 125 26.91 -6.83 -19.33
C PHE A 125 26.41 -5.38 -19.28
N LEU A 126 27.00 -4.52 -18.45
CA LEU A 126 26.61 -3.13 -18.29
C LEU A 126 27.28 -2.20 -19.31
N ASP A 127 26.59 -1.14 -19.70
CA ASP A 127 27.13 -0.08 -20.56
C ASP A 127 28.20 0.76 -19.84
N GLU A 128 29.35 0.96 -20.50
CA GLU A 128 30.49 1.71 -19.96
C GLU A 128 30.15 3.16 -19.62
N GLY A 129 29.30 3.81 -20.43
CA GLY A 129 28.87 5.18 -20.20
C GLY A 129 28.06 5.32 -18.90
N THR A 130 27.16 4.38 -18.66
CA THR A 130 26.34 4.33 -17.45
C THR A 130 27.19 4.02 -16.22
N MET A 131 28.13 3.08 -16.33
CA MET A 131 29.08 2.77 -15.25
C MET A 131 29.95 3.99 -14.90
N SER A 132 30.50 4.68 -15.89
CA SER A 132 31.37 5.86 -15.68
C SER A 132 30.64 6.98 -14.94
N LYS A 133 29.39 7.27 -15.32
CA LYS A 133 28.55 8.27 -14.63
C LYS A 133 28.33 7.92 -13.15
N VAL A 134 28.00 6.66 -12.86
CA VAL A 134 27.77 6.21 -11.49
C VAL A 134 29.04 6.25 -10.65
N LYS A 135 30.18 5.81 -11.23
CA LYS A 135 31.50 5.89 -10.57
C LYS A 135 31.82 7.32 -10.14
N GLY A 136 31.63 8.29 -11.04
CA GLY A 136 31.90 9.71 -10.75
C GLY A 136 30.98 10.32 -9.68
N ALA A 137 29.80 9.73 -9.43
CA ALA A 137 28.82 10.24 -8.46
C ALA A 137 28.79 9.44 -7.14
N ALA A 138 29.55 8.34 -7.04
CA ALA A 138 29.49 7.40 -5.91
C ALA A 138 29.90 8.01 -4.56
N GLU A 139 30.83 8.97 -4.56
CA GLU A 139 31.29 9.65 -3.33
C GLU A 139 30.15 10.39 -2.61
N GLY A 140 29.13 10.83 -3.36
CA GLY A 140 28.04 11.63 -2.81
C GLY A 140 26.93 10.83 -2.10
N GLY A 141 26.86 9.51 -2.28
CA GLY A 141 25.83 8.67 -1.64
C GLY A 141 24.37 9.11 -1.91
N GLN A 142 24.11 9.64 -3.11
CA GLN A 142 22.83 10.28 -3.44
C GLN A 142 21.67 9.29 -3.58
N ASP A 143 20.45 9.75 -3.30
CA ASP A 143 19.22 8.99 -3.54
C ASP A 143 19.09 8.57 -5.01
N GLY A 144 18.78 7.30 -5.24
CA GLY A 144 18.54 6.78 -6.59
C GLY A 144 19.78 6.73 -7.49
N LEU A 145 20.98 6.90 -6.95
CA LEU A 145 22.27 6.84 -7.66
C LEU A 145 22.36 5.62 -8.61
N PHE A 146 21.94 4.45 -8.14
CA PHE A 146 22.06 3.20 -8.88
C PHE A 146 20.82 2.80 -9.69
N ARG A 147 19.76 3.64 -9.75
CA ARG A 147 18.54 3.32 -10.51
C ARG A 147 18.80 2.93 -11.97
N PRO A 148 19.68 3.61 -12.73
CA PRO A 148 19.99 3.20 -14.11
C PRO A 148 20.66 1.82 -14.18
N LEU A 149 21.57 1.51 -13.25
CA LEU A 149 22.22 0.19 -13.19
C LEU A 149 21.25 -0.91 -12.79
N LEU A 150 20.34 -0.63 -11.86
CA LEU A 150 19.29 -1.56 -11.49
C LEU A 150 18.40 -1.86 -12.71
N GLN A 151 17.99 -0.84 -13.47
CA GLN A 151 17.20 -1.05 -14.68
C GLN A 151 17.96 -1.92 -15.70
N ALA A 152 19.22 -1.60 -16.01
CA ALA A 152 20.04 -2.38 -16.94
C ALA A 152 20.27 -3.82 -16.46
N THR A 153 20.49 -4.01 -15.15
CA THR A 153 20.66 -5.35 -14.55
C THR A 153 19.39 -6.18 -14.66
N LEU A 154 18.23 -5.58 -14.40
CA LEU A 154 16.95 -6.28 -14.52
C LEU A 154 16.60 -6.57 -15.99
N GLU A 155 16.94 -5.66 -16.90
CA GLU A 155 16.78 -5.89 -18.34
C GLU A 155 17.65 -7.08 -18.78
N HIS A 156 18.92 -7.13 -18.39
CA HIS A 156 19.79 -8.28 -18.64
C HIS A 156 19.19 -9.59 -18.09
N LEU A 157 18.78 -9.58 -16.81
CA LEU A 157 18.19 -10.74 -16.14
C LEU A 157 16.88 -11.20 -16.78
N SER A 158 16.13 -10.30 -17.43
CA SER A 158 14.88 -10.62 -18.13
C SER A 158 15.06 -11.38 -19.46
N GLN A 159 16.28 -11.44 -19.99
CA GLN A 159 16.61 -12.08 -21.26
C GLN A 159 16.98 -13.55 -21.06
N ALA A 160 18.20 -13.95 -21.47
CA ALA A 160 18.67 -15.33 -21.40
C ALA A 160 18.58 -15.94 -19.98
N PRO A 161 18.95 -15.25 -18.88
CA PRO A 161 18.83 -15.83 -17.53
C PRO A 161 17.39 -16.20 -17.17
N PHE A 162 16.42 -15.38 -17.58
CA PHE A 162 15.01 -15.70 -17.36
C PHE A 162 14.55 -16.89 -18.21
N GLN A 163 14.96 -16.99 -19.47
CA GLN A 163 14.63 -18.16 -20.31
C GLN A 163 15.21 -19.46 -19.74
N GLU A 164 16.46 -19.41 -19.24
CA GLU A 164 17.07 -20.54 -18.52
C GLU A 164 16.27 -20.90 -17.26
N TYR A 165 15.83 -19.89 -16.49
CA TYR A 165 14.99 -20.10 -15.31
C TYR A 165 13.67 -20.80 -15.65
N LEU A 166 12.97 -20.40 -16.73
CA LEU A 166 11.73 -21.02 -17.18
C LEU A 166 11.89 -22.51 -17.54
N GLY A 167 13.10 -22.94 -17.90
CA GLY A 167 13.45 -24.35 -18.13
C GLY A 167 13.93 -25.10 -16.88
N SER A 168 14.02 -24.45 -15.72
CA SER A 168 14.66 -24.99 -14.53
C SER A 168 13.70 -25.65 -13.52
N LEU A 169 14.26 -26.45 -12.61
CA LEU A 169 13.52 -26.99 -11.45
C LEU A 169 12.97 -25.91 -10.51
N HIS A 170 13.59 -24.72 -10.49
CA HIS A 170 13.11 -23.60 -9.66
C HIS A 170 11.79 -23.04 -10.18
N PHE A 171 11.62 -22.96 -11.51
CA PHE A 171 10.35 -22.55 -12.10
C PHE A 171 9.27 -23.62 -11.92
N LEU A 172 9.62 -24.91 -12.05
CA LEU A 172 8.67 -25.99 -11.71
C LEU A 172 8.24 -25.92 -10.24
N ARG A 173 9.15 -25.56 -9.34
CA ARG A 173 8.81 -25.30 -7.93
C ARG A 173 7.89 -24.10 -7.78
N PHE A 174 8.08 -23.04 -8.57
CA PHE A 174 7.16 -21.90 -8.59
C PHE A 174 5.74 -22.33 -9.00
N LEU A 175 5.60 -23.16 -10.04
CA LEU A 175 4.29 -23.69 -10.45
C LEU A 175 3.60 -24.51 -9.35
N GLN A 176 4.35 -25.31 -8.58
CA GLN A 176 3.81 -26.01 -7.41
C GLN A 176 3.26 -25.05 -6.34
N TRP A 177 3.91 -23.91 -6.13
CA TRP A 177 3.44 -22.87 -5.21
C TRP A 177 2.20 -22.14 -5.76
N LYS A 178 2.15 -21.84 -7.06
CA LYS A 178 0.97 -21.25 -7.72
C LYS A 178 -0.22 -22.19 -7.66
N TRP A 179 -0.01 -23.49 -7.84
CA TRP A 179 -1.06 -24.49 -7.63
C TRP A 179 -1.62 -24.43 -6.21
N LEU A 180 -0.73 -24.34 -5.20
CA LEU A 180 -1.14 -24.30 -3.80
C LEU A 180 -1.90 -23.00 -3.47
N GLU A 181 -1.48 -21.87 -4.02
CA GLU A 181 -2.16 -20.58 -3.90
C GLU A 181 -3.58 -20.61 -4.48
N ALA A 182 -3.78 -21.33 -5.59
CA ALA A 182 -5.08 -21.46 -6.25
C ALA A 182 -6.07 -22.41 -5.53
N GLN A 183 -5.66 -23.08 -4.45
CA GLN A 183 -6.56 -24.00 -3.75
C GLN A 183 -7.68 -23.25 -3.02
N PRO A 184 -8.87 -23.86 -2.87
CA PRO A 184 -9.99 -23.21 -2.20
C PRO A 184 -9.66 -22.85 -0.74
N VAL A 185 -9.77 -21.56 -0.43
CA VAL A 185 -9.67 -21.01 0.93
C VAL A 185 -10.98 -20.31 1.26
N GLY A 186 -11.74 -20.89 2.19
CA GLY A 186 -13.02 -20.37 2.68
C GLY A 186 -13.00 -20.09 4.17
N GLU A 187 -14.19 -19.95 4.75
CA GLU A 187 -14.38 -19.61 6.16
C GLU A 187 -13.73 -20.61 7.14
N ASP A 188 -13.62 -21.88 6.77
CA ASP A 188 -13.08 -22.94 7.61
C ASP A 188 -11.59 -22.74 7.91
N TRP A 189 -10.84 -22.04 7.04
CA TRP A 189 -9.42 -21.74 7.22
C TRP A 189 -9.13 -20.63 8.23
N PHE A 190 -10.15 -19.86 8.63
CA PHE A 190 -9.99 -18.73 9.55
C PHE A 190 -10.61 -19.02 10.90
N LEU A 191 -9.98 -18.49 11.95
CA LEU A 191 -10.51 -18.43 13.30
C LEU A 191 -10.77 -16.96 13.64
N ASP A 192 -12.03 -16.60 13.90
CA ASP A 192 -12.40 -15.26 14.36
C ASP A 192 -12.14 -15.09 15.86
N PHE A 193 -11.77 -13.86 16.24
CA PHE A 193 -11.59 -13.43 17.62
C PHE A 193 -12.60 -12.33 17.94
N ARG A 194 -12.12 -11.11 18.23
CA ARG A 194 -12.94 -9.96 18.61
C ARG A 194 -13.36 -9.11 17.41
N VAL A 195 -14.45 -8.37 17.57
CA VAL A 195 -14.84 -7.30 16.65
C VAL A 195 -13.90 -6.10 16.83
N LEU A 196 -13.33 -5.62 15.73
CA LEU A 196 -12.47 -4.43 15.67
C LEU A 196 -13.28 -3.17 15.35
N GLY A 197 -14.35 -3.30 14.56
CA GLY A 197 -15.20 -2.18 14.18
C GLY A 197 -16.53 -2.63 13.57
N LYS A 198 -17.52 -1.74 13.56
CA LYS A 198 -18.84 -1.98 12.96
C LYS A 198 -19.10 -0.94 11.87
N GLY A 199 -19.43 -1.41 10.67
CA GLY A 199 -19.70 -0.57 9.51
C GLY A 199 -21.17 -0.63 9.06
N GLY A 200 -21.50 0.14 8.02
CA GLY A 200 -22.87 0.23 7.52
C GLY A 200 -23.45 -1.09 7.00
N PHE A 201 -22.60 -2.01 6.51
CA PHE A 201 -23.01 -3.28 5.91
C PHE A 201 -22.71 -4.51 6.77
N GLY A 202 -22.02 -4.36 7.90
CA GLY A 202 -21.62 -5.47 8.76
C GLY A 202 -20.54 -5.07 9.75
N GLU A 203 -19.59 -5.96 9.99
CA GLU A 203 -18.54 -5.76 11.00
C GLU A 203 -17.18 -6.20 10.48
N VAL A 204 -16.13 -5.74 11.16
CA VAL A 204 -14.75 -6.16 10.94
C VAL A 204 -14.31 -6.90 12.18
N SER A 205 -13.92 -8.16 12.05
CA SER A 205 -13.35 -8.98 13.13
C SER A 205 -11.85 -9.20 12.94
N ALA A 206 -11.10 -9.31 14.03
CA ALA A 206 -9.77 -9.90 13.98
C ALA A 206 -9.90 -11.39 13.70
N CYS A 207 -9.10 -11.92 12.79
CA CYS A 207 -9.07 -13.35 12.50
C CYS A 207 -7.63 -13.86 12.32
N GLN A 208 -7.44 -15.17 12.45
CA GLN A 208 -6.16 -15.84 12.22
C GLN A 208 -6.31 -16.91 11.15
N MET A 209 -5.36 -16.95 10.21
CA MET A 209 -5.25 -18.03 9.24
C MET A 209 -4.71 -19.28 9.94
N LYS A 210 -5.55 -20.30 10.15
CA LYS A 210 -5.25 -21.49 10.98
C LYS A 210 -3.97 -22.21 10.58
N ALA A 211 -3.68 -22.29 9.27
CA ALA A 211 -2.52 -23.02 8.75
C ALA A 211 -1.17 -22.33 9.05
N THR A 212 -1.15 -20.99 9.01
CA THR A 212 0.08 -20.19 9.10
C THR A 212 0.26 -19.51 10.46
N GLY A 213 -0.85 -19.26 11.17
CA GLY A 213 -0.91 -18.48 12.40
C GLY A 213 -0.92 -16.97 12.16
N LYS A 214 -0.97 -16.50 10.90
CA LYS A 214 -0.93 -15.08 10.57
C LYS A 214 -2.27 -14.40 10.90
N MET A 215 -2.17 -13.24 11.56
CA MET A 215 -3.32 -12.40 11.93
C MET A 215 -3.76 -11.50 10.77
N TYR A 216 -5.06 -11.30 10.67
CA TYR A 216 -5.74 -10.49 9.66
C TYR A 216 -6.97 -9.80 10.26
N ALA A 217 -7.52 -8.84 9.52
CA ALA A 217 -8.87 -8.33 9.72
C ALA A 217 -9.81 -8.97 8.69
N CYS A 218 -11.01 -9.38 9.08
CA CYS A 218 -12.05 -9.90 8.21
C CYS A 218 -13.24 -8.94 8.19
N LYS A 219 -13.39 -8.18 7.10
CA LYS A 219 -14.57 -7.33 6.84
C LYS A 219 -15.68 -8.22 6.30
N LYS A 220 -16.73 -8.42 7.11
CA LYS A 220 -17.90 -9.23 6.79
C LYS A 220 -19.05 -8.33 6.36
N LEU A 221 -19.42 -8.40 5.09
CA LEU A 221 -20.48 -7.60 4.48
C LEU A 221 -21.75 -8.44 4.34
N ASN A 222 -22.80 -8.10 5.08
CA ASN A 222 -24.01 -8.90 5.10
C ASN A 222 -24.78 -8.82 3.78
N LYS A 223 -25.02 -9.98 3.14
CA LYS A 223 -25.67 -10.08 1.83
C LYS A 223 -27.06 -9.46 1.80
N LYS A 224 -27.86 -9.66 2.86
CA LYS A 224 -29.21 -9.06 2.95
C LYS A 224 -29.13 -7.53 3.06
N ARG A 225 -28.19 -7.00 3.86
CA ARG A 225 -27.99 -5.55 4.00
C ARG A 225 -27.48 -4.91 2.71
N LEU A 226 -26.52 -5.55 2.04
CA LEU A 226 -26.02 -5.12 0.72
C LEU A 226 -27.16 -5.04 -0.30
N LYS A 227 -27.99 -6.08 -0.41
CA LYS A 227 -29.16 -6.08 -1.30
C LYS A 227 -30.13 -4.96 -0.98
N LYS A 228 -30.49 -4.80 0.31
CA LYS A 228 -31.47 -3.79 0.76
C LYS A 228 -31.01 -2.35 0.45
N ARG A 229 -29.72 -2.08 0.55
CA ARG A 229 -29.13 -0.75 0.38
C ARG A 229 -28.42 -0.54 -0.97
N LYS A 230 -28.59 -1.47 -1.92
CA LYS A 230 -27.94 -1.45 -3.25
C LYS A 230 -26.40 -1.30 -3.17
N GLY A 231 -25.77 -1.88 -2.15
CA GLY A 231 -24.34 -1.73 -1.87
C GLY A 231 -23.39 -2.67 -2.63
N TYR A 232 -23.90 -3.55 -3.51
CA TYR A 232 -23.08 -4.54 -4.21
C TYR A 232 -21.99 -3.93 -5.09
N GLN A 233 -22.29 -2.80 -5.74
CA GLN A 233 -21.32 -2.12 -6.61
C GLN A 233 -20.12 -1.62 -5.81
N GLY A 234 -20.35 -0.95 -4.68
CA GLY A 234 -19.27 -0.48 -3.80
C GLY A 234 -18.43 -1.62 -3.22
N ALA A 235 -19.08 -2.72 -2.81
CA ALA A 235 -18.37 -3.92 -2.33
C ALA A 235 -17.48 -4.55 -3.43
N MET A 236 -17.95 -4.56 -4.67
CA MET A 236 -17.16 -5.08 -5.80
C MET A 236 -16.01 -4.14 -6.18
N VAL A 237 -16.24 -2.82 -6.16
CA VAL A 237 -15.21 -1.80 -6.38
C VAL A 237 -14.08 -1.97 -5.36
N GLU A 238 -14.43 -2.04 -4.06
CA GLU A 238 -13.46 -2.23 -2.98
C GLU A 238 -12.61 -3.50 -3.21
N LYS A 239 -13.26 -4.64 -3.47
CA LYS A 239 -12.57 -5.92 -3.73
C LYS A 239 -11.65 -5.82 -4.95
N THR A 240 -12.12 -5.27 -6.06
CA THR A 240 -11.35 -5.17 -7.31
C THR A 240 -10.13 -4.28 -7.15
N ILE A 241 -10.28 -3.11 -6.53
CA ILE A 241 -9.17 -2.17 -6.33
C ILE A 241 -8.15 -2.76 -5.35
N LEU A 242 -8.59 -3.31 -4.22
CA LEU A 242 -7.66 -3.91 -3.23
C LEU A 242 -6.91 -5.14 -3.77
N THR A 243 -7.42 -5.78 -4.82
CA THR A 243 -6.72 -6.88 -5.51
C THR A 243 -5.58 -6.38 -6.40
N LYS A 244 -5.68 -5.16 -6.94
CA LYS A 244 -4.69 -4.57 -7.85
C LYS A 244 -3.62 -3.74 -7.12
N VAL A 245 -3.97 -3.19 -5.97
CA VAL A 245 -3.15 -2.22 -5.25
C VAL A 245 -2.23 -2.91 -4.24
N HIS A 246 -0.93 -2.64 -4.36
CA HIS A 246 0.13 -3.24 -3.53
C HIS A 246 1.01 -2.13 -2.94
N SER A 247 0.51 -1.48 -1.89
CA SER A 247 1.22 -0.38 -1.20
C SER A 247 1.37 -0.67 0.29
N ARG A 248 2.47 -0.19 0.88
CA ARG A 248 2.66 -0.19 2.33
C ARG A 248 1.74 0.80 3.06
N PHE A 249 1.14 1.75 2.34
CA PHE A 249 0.28 2.82 2.89
C PHE A 249 -1.21 2.60 2.59
N ILE A 250 -1.58 1.42 2.07
CA ILE A 250 -2.96 1.02 1.81
C ILE A 250 -3.15 -0.37 2.41
N VAL A 251 -4.31 -0.66 2.98
CA VAL A 251 -4.63 -2.02 3.45
C VAL A 251 -4.57 -2.98 2.26
N SER A 252 -3.98 -4.16 2.46
CA SER A 252 -3.84 -5.15 1.39
C SER A 252 -4.90 -6.24 1.56
N LEU A 253 -5.56 -6.63 0.48
CA LEU A 253 -6.45 -7.79 0.47
C LEU A 253 -5.60 -9.06 0.31
N ALA A 254 -5.83 -10.05 1.17
CA ALA A 254 -5.20 -11.36 1.10
C ALA A 254 -6.17 -12.43 0.58
N TYR A 255 -7.43 -12.38 1.00
CA TYR A 255 -8.44 -13.36 0.58
C TYR A 255 -9.81 -12.70 0.41
N ALA A 256 -10.60 -13.21 -0.53
CA ALA A 256 -12.00 -12.89 -0.66
C ALA A 256 -12.81 -14.19 -0.84
N PHE A 257 -13.83 -14.38 -0.01
CA PHE A 257 -14.72 -15.54 -0.07
C PHE A 257 -16.13 -15.15 0.38
N GLU A 258 -17.07 -16.07 0.27
CA GLU A 258 -18.43 -15.89 0.76
C GLU A 258 -18.81 -16.97 1.76
N THR A 259 -19.72 -16.62 2.67
CA THR A 259 -20.40 -17.56 3.57
C THR A 259 -21.87 -17.64 3.19
N LYS A 260 -22.67 -18.39 3.95
CA LYS A 260 -24.13 -18.40 3.78
C LYS A 260 -24.75 -16.98 3.87
N THR A 261 -24.18 -16.10 4.70
CA THR A 261 -24.78 -14.81 5.05
C THR A 261 -23.99 -13.60 4.59
N ASP A 262 -22.69 -13.73 4.35
CA ASP A 262 -21.78 -12.59 4.21
C ASP A 262 -20.82 -12.75 3.03
N LEU A 263 -20.36 -11.62 2.50
CA LEU A 263 -19.14 -11.54 1.67
C LEU A 263 -17.99 -11.13 2.58
N CYS A 264 -16.87 -11.83 2.53
CA CYS A 264 -15.75 -11.66 3.44
C CYS A 264 -14.51 -11.17 2.69
N LEU A 265 -13.94 -10.06 3.15
CA LEU A 265 -12.66 -9.54 2.70
C LEU A 265 -11.65 -9.69 3.84
N VAL A 266 -10.65 -10.55 3.66
CA VAL A 266 -9.55 -10.76 4.63
C VAL A 266 -8.39 -9.87 4.22
N MET A 267 -8.04 -8.92 5.09
CA MET A 267 -7.11 -7.83 4.80
C MET A 267 -6.10 -7.61 5.93
N THR A 268 -5.11 -6.75 5.68
CA THR A 268 -4.14 -6.31 6.69
C THR A 268 -4.84 -5.90 7.99
N ILE A 269 -4.41 -6.46 9.11
CA ILE A 269 -4.92 -6.08 10.44
C ILE A 269 -4.29 -4.76 10.88
N MET A 270 -5.13 -3.81 11.31
CA MET A 270 -4.73 -2.49 11.78
C MET A 270 -5.21 -2.33 13.22
N ASN A 271 -4.36 -2.67 14.19
CA ASN A 271 -4.74 -2.80 15.60
C ASN A 271 -4.78 -1.47 16.36
N GLY A 272 -4.15 -0.43 15.81
CA GLY A 272 -4.03 0.87 16.46
C GLY A 272 -5.30 1.72 16.39
N GLY A 273 -6.39 1.23 15.80
CA GLY A 273 -7.61 2.01 15.59
C GLY A 273 -7.47 3.01 14.43
N ASP A 274 -8.49 3.85 14.26
CA ASP A 274 -8.53 4.90 13.23
C ASP A 274 -8.01 6.25 13.75
N VAL A 275 -7.54 7.11 12.84
CA VAL A 275 -6.99 8.43 13.20
C VAL A 275 -8.04 9.30 13.90
N ARG A 276 -9.33 9.17 13.56
CA ARG A 276 -10.39 9.92 14.27
C ARG A 276 -10.39 9.59 15.76
N TYR A 277 -10.26 8.33 16.14
CA TYR A 277 -10.14 7.93 17.56
C TYR A 277 -8.94 8.61 18.23
N HIS A 278 -7.79 8.68 17.54
CA HIS A 278 -6.58 9.34 18.06
C HIS A 278 -6.72 10.86 18.21
N ILE A 279 -7.51 11.52 17.37
CA ILE A 279 -7.76 12.96 17.46
C ILE A 279 -8.64 13.28 18.67
N TYR A 280 -9.69 12.49 18.91
CA TYR A 280 -10.80 12.90 19.78
C TYR A 280 -10.96 12.11 21.08
N SER A 281 -10.41 10.89 21.17
CA SER A 281 -10.76 9.94 22.23
C SER A 281 -9.57 9.39 23.01
N VAL A 282 -8.33 9.66 22.57
CA VAL A 282 -7.12 9.28 23.33
C VAL A 282 -6.88 10.25 24.48
N ASP A 283 -6.97 11.56 24.20
CA ASP A 283 -6.93 12.63 25.19
C ASP A 283 -8.12 13.55 24.92
N GLU A 284 -9.20 13.37 25.67
CA GLU A 284 -10.43 14.15 25.50
C GLU A 284 -10.28 15.59 26.02
N GLU A 285 -9.31 15.85 26.90
CA GLU A 285 -9.05 17.17 27.48
C GLU A 285 -8.23 18.05 26.52
N SER A 286 -7.32 17.44 25.76
CA SER A 286 -6.50 18.09 24.73
C SER A 286 -6.64 17.40 23.37
N PRO A 287 -7.80 17.52 22.70
CA PRO A 287 -8.01 16.85 21.42
C PRO A 287 -7.15 17.48 20.32
N GLY A 288 -6.81 16.66 19.32
CA GLY A 288 -5.87 17.01 18.26
C GLY A 288 -4.54 16.28 18.38
N LEU A 289 -3.72 16.39 17.35
CA LEU A 289 -2.42 15.75 17.25
C LEU A 289 -1.32 16.82 17.21
N PRO A 290 -0.18 16.59 17.89
CA PRO A 290 1.00 17.43 17.72
C PRO A 290 1.43 17.49 16.26
N GLU A 291 1.89 18.66 15.82
CA GLU A 291 2.24 18.92 14.42
C GLU A 291 3.22 17.88 13.83
N PRO A 292 4.30 17.44 14.51
CA PRO A 292 5.18 16.40 13.97
C PRO A 292 4.47 15.08 13.68
N ARG A 293 3.49 14.70 14.52
CA ARG A 293 2.68 13.48 14.34
C ARG A 293 1.71 13.64 13.16
N ALA A 294 1.07 14.80 13.05
CA ALA A 294 0.17 15.11 11.94
C ALA A 294 0.92 15.15 10.60
N ILE A 295 2.11 15.74 10.54
CA ILE A 295 2.99 15.74 9.36
C ILE A 295 3.39 14.31 8.98
N PHE A 296 3.79 13.49 9.96
CA PHE A 296 4.18 12.10 9.71
C PHE A 296 3.03 11.28 9.08
N TYR A 297 1.82 11.37 9.63
CA TYR A 297 0.65 10.70 9.04
C TYR A 297 0.29 11.28 7.67
N THR A 298 0.41 12.59 7.49
CA THR A 298 0.16 13.24 6.20
C THR A 298 1.10 12.75 5.11
N ALA A 299 2.39 12.61 5.42
CA ALA A 299 3.37 12.07 4.48
C ALA A 299 3.02 10.63 4.05
N GLN A 300 2.61 9.78 5.00
CA GLN A 300 2.20 8.40 4.72
C GLN A 300 0.89 8.33 3.91
N MET A 301 -0.10 9.16 4.24
CA MET A 301 -1.34 9.28 3.47
C MET A 301 -1.06 9.76 2.04
N LEU A 302 -0.20 10.75 1.88
CA LEU A 302 0.20 11.28 0.57
C LEU A 302 0.86 10.19 -0.29
N SER A 303 1.77 9.39 0.26
CA SER A 303 2.35 8.25 -0.45
C SER A 303 1.32 7.16 -0.79
N GLY A 304 0.28 6.98 0.04
CA GLY A 304 -0.87 6.13 -0.28
C GLY A 304 -1.68 6.66 -1.46
N LEU A 305 -2.03 7.94 -1.45
CA LEU A 305 -2.75 8.60 -2.55
C LEU A 305 -1.96 8.56 -3.85
N GLU A 306 -0.66 8.90 -3.81
CA GLU A 306 0.23 8.83 -4.97
C GLU A 306 0.19 7.44 -5.62
N HIS A 307 0.24 6.37 -4.80
CA HIS A 307 0.20 5.00 -5.31
C HIS A 307 -1.13 4.66 -6.01
N LEU A 308 -2.26 5.19 -5.54
CA LEU A 308 -3.56 5.08 -6.21
C LEU A 308 -3.58 5.88 -7.51
N HIS A 309 -3.11 7.13 -7.47
CA HIS A 309 -3.11 8.04 -8.61
C HIS A 309 -2.22 7.55 -9.76
N GLN A 310 -1.06 6.97 -9.45
CA GLN A 310 -0.19 6.29 -10.44
C GLN A 310 -0.90 5.14 -11.17
N ARG A 311 -1.96 4.58 -10.58
CA ARG A 311 -2.82 3.53 -11.16
C ARG A 311 -4.15 4.08 -11.68
N ARG A 312 -4.25 5.41 -11.86
CA ARG A 312 -5.44 6.11 -12.33
C ARG A 312 -6.66 5.89 -11.42
N ILE A 313 -6.46 5.69 -10.12
CA ILE A 313 -7.56 5.49 -9.16
C ILE A 313 -7.73 6.76 -8.32
N VAL A 314 -8.92 7.34 -8.32
CA VAL A 314 -9.32 8.46 -7.44
C VAL A 314 -10.04 7.89 -6.22
N TYR A 315 -9.61 8.24 -5.00
CA TYR A 315 -10.08 7.60 -3.77
C TYR A 315 -11.45 8.12 -3.29
N ARG A 316 -11.66 9.44 -3.28
CA ARG A 316 -12.93 10.16 -3.00
C ARG A 316 -13.50 10.05 -1.58
N ASP A 317 -12.86 9.34 -0.64
CA ASP A 317 -13.35 9.25 0.75
C ASP A 317 -12.21 9.29 1.79
N LEU A 318 -11.19 10.12 1.56
CA LEU A 318 -10.18 10.38 2.59
C LEU A 318 -10.77 11.22 3.73
N LYS A 319 -10.64 10.67 4.94
CA LYS A 319 -11.07 11.27 6.22
C LYS A 319 -10.40 10.51 7.37
N PRO A 320 -10.31 11.09 8.59
CA PRO A 320 -9.67 10.45 9.74
C PRO A 320 -10.19 9.04 10.07
N GLU A 321 -11.46 8.74 9.84
CA GLU A 321 -12.06 7.42 10.10
C GLU A 321 -11.54 6.31 9.18
N ASN A 322 -11.12 6.66 7.95
CA ASN A 322 -10.67 5.69 6.96
C ASN A 322 -9.14 5.51 6.95
N VAL A 323 -8.44 6.13 7.90
CA VAL A 323 -6.98 6.03 8.05
C VAL A 323 -6.69 5.25 9.33
N LEU A 324 -6.10 4.06 9.19
CA LEU A 324 -5.95 3.11 10.28
C LEU A 324 -4.49 2.97 10.69
N LEU A 325 -4.23 2.74 11.98
CA LEU A 325 -2.88 2.57 12.53
C LEU A 325 -2.53 1.09 12.74
N ASP A 326 -1.30 0.71 12.42
CA ASP A 326 -0.74 -0.59 12.79
C ASP A 326 -0.01 -0.54 14.15
N ASP A 327 0.49 -1.70 14.60
CA ASP A 327 1.21 -1.81 15.88
C ASP A 327 2.56 -1.07 15.90
N GLY A 328 3.10 -0.72 14.73
CA GLY A 328 4.31 0.10 14.58
C GLY A 328 4.01 1.61 14.53
N GLY A 329 2.74 2.01 14.64
CA GLY A 329 2.31 3.40 14.58
C GLY A 329 2.24 3.99 13.16
N ASN A 330 2.41 3.16 12.11
CA ASN A 330 2.25 3.61 10.73
C ASN A 330 0.78 3.60 10.32
N VAL A 331 0.39 4.54 9.46
CA VAL A 331 -0.97 4.63 8.94
C VAL A 331 -1.13 3.98 7.57
N ARG A 332 -2.33 3.46 7.31
CA ARG A 332 -2.76 3.01 5.99
C ARG A 332 -4.16 3.50 5.67
N ILE A 333 -4.39 3.83 4.40
CA ILE A 333 -5.71 4.12 3.85
C ILE A 333 -6.52 2.82 3.76
N SER A 334 -7.81 2.89 4.09
CA SER A 334 -8.77 1.79 4.08
C SER A 334 -10.09 2.19 3.40
N ASP A 335 -11.07 1.28 3.32
CA ASP A 335 -12.42 1.51 2.77
C ASP A 335 -12.50 2.14 1.36
N LEU A 336 -12.05 1.39 0.35
CA LEU A 336 -12.02 1.84 -1.05
C LEU A 336 -13.40 1.73 -1.77
N GLY A 337 -14.51 1.60 -1.03
CA GLY A 337 -15.84 1.35 -1.59
C GLY A 337 -16.41 2.49 -2.45
N LEU A 338 -15.85 3.70 -2.32
CA LEU A 338 -16.21 4.89 -3.11
C LEU A 338 -15.15 5.26 -4.15
N ALA A 339 -14.03 4.54 -4.25
CA ALA A 339 -13.00 4.85 -5.21
C ALA A 339 -13.49 4.64 -6.66
N VAL A 340 -12.79 5.25 -7.63
CA VAL A 340 -13.05 5.07 -9.05
C VAL A 340 -11.74 4.87 -9.80
N GLU A 341 -11.69 3.85 -10.65
CA GLU A 341 -10.59 3.65 -11.60
C GLU A 341 -10.95 4.37 -12.90
N LEU A 342 -10.14 5.34 -13.31
CA LEU A 342 -10.33 6.11 -14.53
C LEU A 342 -9.91 5.26 -15.74
N PRO A 343 -10.80 5.07 -16.73
CA PRO A 343 -10.45 4.39 -17.97
C PRO A 343 -9.22 5.01 -18.67
N GLU A 344 -8.53 4.20 -19.47
CA GLU A 344 -7.44 4.67 -20.30
C GLU A 344 -7.93 5.78 -21.25
N GLY A 345 -7.11 6.81 -21.45
CA GLY A 345 -7.48 8.00 -22.24
C GLY A 345 -8.45 8.96 -21.54
N GLN A 346 -9.10 8.58 -20.43
CA GLN A 346 -10.02 9.45 -19.69
C GLN A 346 -9.34 10.11 -18.48
N GLY A 347 -9.13 11.43 -18.54
CA GLY A 347 -8.46 12.17 -17.46
C GLY A 347 -9.34 12.52 -16.25
N LYS A 348 -10.66 12.51 -16.40
CA LYS A 348 -11.63 12.98 -15.39
C LYS A 348 -12.85 12.07 -15.27
N THR A 349 -13.49 12.11 -14.12
CA THR A 349 -14.76 11.43 -13.83
C THR A 349 -15.81 12.42 -13.34
N ARG A 350 -17.06 11.96 -13.23
CA ARG A 350 -18.17 12.73 -12.69
C ARG A 350 -18.99 11.87 -11.74
N GLY A 351 -19.52 12.48 -10.69
CA GLY A 351 -20.48 11.84 -9.79
C GLY A 351 -20.35 12.31 -8.35
N TYR A 352 -21.49 12.40 -7.67
CA TYR A 352 -21.57 12.80 -6.27
C TYR A 352 -21.28 11.59 -5.36
N ALA A 353 -20.12 11.58 -4.72
CA ALA A 353 -19.70 10.57 -3.74
C ALA A 353 -18.69 11.17 -2.75
N GLY A 354 -18.74 10.75 -1.49
CA GLY A 354 -17.82 11.19 -0.45
C GLY A 354 -18.54 11.63 0.82
N THR A 355 -17.77 12.08 1.81
CA THR A 355 -18.28 12.48 3.12
C THR A 355 -18.45 14.00 3.21
N PRO A 356 -19.62 14.52 3.64
CA PRO A 356 -19.84 15.97 3.81
C PRO A 356 -18.80 16.63 4.72
N GLY A 357 -18.12 17.66 4.21
CA GLY A 357 -17.00 18.33 4.88
C GLY A 357 -15.62 17.98 4.29
N PHE A 358 -15.52 16.86 3.55
CA PHE A 358 -14.30 16.42 2.85
C PHE A 358 -14.45 16.44 1.33
N MET A 359 -15.68 16.61 0.81
CA MET A 359 -15.92 16.74 -0.62
C MET A 359 -15.39 18.07 -1.15
N ALA A 360 -14.64 18.01 -2.25
CA ALA A 360 -14.07 19.18 -2.92
C ALA A 360 -15.12 19.97 -3.73
N PRO A 361 -14.98 21.31 -3.87
CA PRO A 361 -15.98 22.16 -4.51
C PRO A 361 -16.46 21.69 -5.89
N GLU A 362 -15.54 21.26 -6.76
CA GLU A 362 -15.83 20.76 -8.10
C GLU A 362 -16.75 19.52 -8.08
N LEU A 363 -16.56 18.64 -7.09
CA LEU A 363 -17.41 17.45 -6.90
C LEU A 363 -18.83 17.85 -6.48
N LEU A 364 -18.95 18.89 -5.66
CA LEU A 364 -20.22 19.39 -5.12
C LEU A 364 -21.02 20.20 -6.13
N LEU A 365 -20.32 20.94 -6.98
CA LEU A 365 -20.89 21.63 -8.15
C LEU A 365 -21.27 20.64 -9.28
N GLY A 366 -20.88 19.36 -9.13
CA GLY A 366 -21.16 18.33 -10.12
C GLY A 366 -20.38 18.51 -11.41
N GLU A 367 -19.19 19.11 -11.34
CA GLU A 367 -18.24 19.27 -12.42
C GLU A 367 -17.45 17.96 -12.66
N ASP A 368 -16.70 17.91 -13.75
CA ASP A 368 -15.76 16.82 -14.01
C ASP A 368 -14.46 17.05 -13.22
N TYR A 369 -14.03 16.02 -12.50
CA TYR A 369 -12.90 16.09 -11.57
C TYR A 369 -11.92 14.92 -11.74
N ASP A 370 -10.70 15.08 -11.23
CA ASP A 370 -9.64 14.07 -11.24
C ASP A 370 -9.16 13.80 -9.80
N CYS A 371 -7.87 13.52 -9.62
CA CYS A 371 -7.27 13.31 -8.31
C CYS A 371 -7.25 14.57 -7.42
N SER A 372 -7.55 15.76 -7.93
CA SER A 372 -7.65 17.02 -7.16
C SER A 372 -8.50 16.88 -5.90
N VAL A 373 -9.60 16.13 -5.98
CA VAL A 373 -10.55 15.93 -4.87
C VAL A 373 -9.91 15.23 -3.67
N ASP A 374 -8.92 14.36 -3.89
CA ASP A 374 -8.22 13.66 -2.83
C ASP A 374 -7.24 14.58 -2.08
N TYR A 375 -6.62 15.54 -2.78
CA TYR A 375 -5.75 16.53 -2.17
C TYR A 375 -6.53 17.55 -1.32
N PHE A 376 -7.74 17.92 -1.75
CA PHE A 376 -8.65 18.72 -0.93
C PHE A 376 -9.00 17.97 0.37
N ALA A 377 -9.37 16.70 0.27
CA ALA A 377 -9.68 15.86 1.42
C ALA A 377 -8.46 15.65 2.34
N LEU A 378 -7.24 15.56 1.78
CA LEU A 378 -5.99 15.52 2.54
C LEU A 378 -5.80 16.80 3.37
N GLY A 379 -6.03 17.97 2.78
CA GLY A 379 -5.98 19.26 3.48
C GLY A 379 -7.01 19.34 4.62
N ALA A 380 -8.25 18.92 4.36
CA ALA A 380 -9.29 18.85 5.39
C ALA A 380 -8.93 17.88 6.53
N THR A 381 -8.33 16.73 6.19
CA THR A 381 -7.87 15.73 7.16
C THR A 381 -6.71 16.26 8.02
N LEU A 382 -5.71 16.92 7.41
CA LEU A 382 -4.62 17.57 8.13
C LEU A 382 -5.13 18.66 9.07
N TYR A 383 -6.06 19.49 8.60
CA TYR A 383 -6.69 20.51 9.42
C TYR A 383 -7.37 19.88 10.64
N GLU A 384 -8.17 18.84 10.44
CA GLU A 384 -8.86 18.18 11.54
C GLU A 384 -7.92 17.48 12.52
N MET A 385 -6.81 16.91 12.04
CA MET A 385 -5.78 16.33 12.90
C MET A 385 -5.21 17.36 13.87
N ILE A 386 -4.96 18.60 13.43
CA ILE A 386 -4.34 19.64 14.27
C ILE A 386 -5.39 20.40 15.09
N ALA A 387 -6.49 20.79 14.45
CA ALA A 387 -7.48 21.70 15.03
C ALA A 387 -8.59 20.97 15.82
N ALA A 388 -8.64 19.64 15.75
CA ALA A 388 -9.69 18.82 16.37
C ALA A 388 -11.12 19.30 16.05
N ARG A 389 -11.32 19.73 14.81
CA ARG A 389 -12.61 20.08 14.22
C ARG A 389 -12.49 20.14 12.70
N GLY A 390 -13.59 19.93 12.00
CA GLY A 390 -13.63 20.13 10.55
C GLY A 390 -13.38 21.60 10.17
N PRO A 391 -12.77 21.87 9.00
CA PRO A 391 -12.44 23.23 8.56
C PRO A 391 -13.67 24.10 8.27
N PHE A 392 -14.80 23.49 7.91
CA PHE A 392 -16.01 24.19 7.43
C PHE A 392 -17.18 24.13 8.40
N ARG A 393 -16.99 23.66 9.64
CA ARG A 393 -18.06 23.55 10.65
C ARG A 393 -17.56 23.99 12.02
N ALA A 394 -18.44 24.67 12.77
CA ALA A 394 -18.21 24.84 14.19
C ALA A 394 -18.42 23.51 14.94
N ARG A 395 -17.74 23.33 16.09
CA ARG A 395 -17.86 22.11 16.90
C ARG A 395 -19.32 21.94 17.34
N GLY A 396 -19.95 20.81 16.97
CA GLY A 396 -21.33 20.48 17.33
C GLY A 396 -22.41 20.93 16.33
N GLU A 397 -22.04 21.61 15.24
CA GLU A 397 -22.99 22.06 14.22
C GLU A 397 -23.47 20.89 13.34
N LYS A 398 -24.77 20.56 13.43
CA LYS A 398 -25.43 19.53 12.60
C LYS A 398 -26.16 20.19 11.45
N VAL A 399 -25.69 19.96 10.23
CA VAL A 399 -26.32 20.43 9.00
C VAL A 399 -26.88 19.22 8.25
N GLY A 400 -28.18 19.24 7.93
CA GLY A 400 -28.78 18.19 7.10
C GLY A 400 -28.22 18.23 5.67
N ALA A 401 -28.17 17.08 4.99
CA ALA A 401 -27.58 16.94 3.65
C ALA A 401 -28.11 17.96 2.60
N ALA A 402 -29.29 18.54 2.81
CA ALA A 402 -29.90 19.54 1.93
C ALA A 402 -29.30 20.96 2.03
N GLN A 403 -28.64 21.31 3.14
CA GLN A 403 -28.11 22.68 3.35
C GLN A 403 -26.69 22.87 2.78
N TRP A 404 -25.97 21.79 2.46
CA TRP A 404 -24.62 21.86 1.90
C TRP A 404 -24.63 22.40 0.46
N GLY A 405 -25.69 22.13 -0.32
CA GLY A 405 -25.90 22.71 -1.65
C GLY A 405 -26.24 24.20 -1.67
N SER A 406 -26.53 24.81 -0.51
CA SER A 406 -26.87 26.24 -0.39
C SER A 406 -25.65 27.13 -0.05
N CYS A 407 -24.47 26.55 0.15
CA CYS A 407 -23.23 27.28 0.42
C CYS A 407 -22.64 27.91 -0.86
N HIS A 408 -23.46 28.58 -1.67
CA HIS A 408 -22.99 29.38 -2.82
C HIS A 408 -22.13 30.60 -2.41
N GLY A 409 -22.05 30.92 -1.11
CA GLY A 409 -21.29 32.05 -0.57
C GLY A 409 -19.87 31.75 -0.08
N LEU A 410 -19.38 30.50 -0.14
CA LEU A 410 -18.04 30.13 0.38
C LEU A 410 -16.96 30.00 -0.70
N VAL A 411 -17.26 30.32 -1.96
CA VAL A 411 -16.33 30.26 -3.11
C VAL A 411 -15.31 31.42 -3.12
N GLY A 412 -15.18 32.17 -2.01
CA GLY A 412 -14.37 33.39 -1.91
C GLY A 412 -13.13 33.29 -1.01
N TRP A 413 -12.70 32.10 -0.61
CA TRP A 413 -11.47 31.97 0.18
C TRP A 413 -10.33 31.48 -0.70
N ASP A 414 -9.36 32.36 -0.87
CA ASP A 414 -8.15 32.19 -1.68
C ASP A 414 -7.30 31.02 -1.16
N ILE A 415 -7.55 29.83 -1.71
CA ILE A 415 -6.74 28.62 -1.49
C ILE A 415 -5.30 28.84 -1.97
N VAL A 416 -5.05 29.77 -2.89
CA VAL A 416 -3.69 30.12 -3.37
C VAL A 416 -2.96 30.98 -2.34
N GLY A 417 -3.68 31.77 -1.54
CA GLY A 417 -3.13 32.56 -0.44
C GLY A 417 -2.51 31.71 0.68
N TRP A 418 -2.99 30.48 0.91
CA TRP A 418 -2.42 29.56 1.92
C TRP A 418 -1.03 29.06 1.53
N PHE A 419 -0.73 28.93 0.23
CA PHE A 419 0.61 28.60 -0.26
C PHE A 419 1.56 29.82 -0.30
N ARG A 420 1.08 31.04 -0.06
CA ARG A 420 1.86 32.29 -0.15
C ARG A 420 1.93 33.10 1.16
N GLY A 421 1.29 32.67 2.24
CA GLY A 421 1.36 33.29 3.57
C GLY A 421 2.60 32.86 4.38
N PRO A 422 3.00 33.60 5.43
CA PRO A 422 4.32 33.51 6.06
C PRO A 422 4.44 32.34 7.04
N LEU A 423 4.21 31.12 6.56
CA LEU A 423 4.74 29.91 7.18
C LEU A 423 5.95 29.52 6.33
N GLY A 424 7.11 30.04 6.74
CA GLY A 424 8.40 29.72 6.16
C GLY A 424 8.73 28.25 6.37
N VAL A 425 8.21 27.39 5.50
CA VAL A 425 8.76 26.06 5.26
C VAL A 425 9.63 26.20 4.01
N GLN A 426 10.89 26.60 4.22
CA GLN A 426 11.93 26.32 3.23
C GLN A 426 12.16 24.80 3.23
N ALA A 427 11.32 24.06 2.52
CA ALA A 427 11.69 22.74 2.07
C ALA A 427 12.74 22.93 0.97
N GLN A 428 14.02 22.82 1.32
CA GLN A 428 15.07 22.59 0.34
C GLN A 428 14.85 21.21 -0.28
N VAL A 429 13.99 21.16 -1.31
CA VAL A 429 13.99 20.07 -2.27
C VAL A 429 15.16 20.33 -3.22
N ARG A 430 16.35 19.85 -2.87
CA ARG A 430 17.43 19.67 -3.84
C ARG A 430 17.15 18.38 -4.60
N GLY A 431 16.75 18.51 -5.87
CA GLY A 431 16.54 17.35 -6.73
C GLY A 431 16.02 17.72 -8.12
N LEU A 432 16.94 18.14 -8.99
CA LEU A 432 17.00 17.84 -10.43
C LEU A 432 15.69 17.87 -11.24
N ALA A 433 15.49 18.96 -11.98
CA ALA A 433 14.62 19.01 -13.14
C ALA A 433 15.23 18.27 -14.35
N PRO A 434 14.42 17.66 -15.23
CA PRO A 434 14.67 17.67 -16.66
C PRO A 434 13.81 18.76 -17.31
N GLY A 435 14.47 19.56 -18.15
CA GLY A 435 13.90 20.73 -18.78
C GLY A 435 12.86 20.41 -19.86
N VAL A 436 11.94 21.35 -20.02
CA VAL A 436 11.28 21.65 -21.29
C VAL A 436 11.40 23.16 -21.45
N ALA A 437 12.17 23.57 -22.47
CA ALA A 437 12.30 24.95 -22.87
C ALA A 437 10.94 25.45 -23.38
N LEU A 438 10.47 26.57 -22.84
CA LEU A 438 9.51 27.41 -23.54
C LEU A 438 10.22 28.74 -23.82
N GLU A 439 10.46 28.96 -25.11
CA GLU A 439 10.96 30.18 -25.69
C GLU A 439 10.11 31.36 -25.22
N GLY A 440 10.80 32.43 -24.83
CA GLY A 440 10.16 33.69 -24.49
C GLY A 440 9.67 34.40 -25.74
N ASP A 441 8.53 35.06 -25.59
CA ASP A 441 8.27 36.26 -26.35
C ASP A 441 7.87 37.39 -25.41
N THR A 442 8.60 38.47 -25.60
CA THR A 442 8.49 39.81 -25.04
C THR A 442 7.08 40.39 -25.15
N LEU A 443 6.71 41.26 -24.21
CA LEU A 443 6.26 42.65 -24.48
C LEU A 443 6.11 43.38 -23.15
N GLY A 444 6.92 44.43 -22.94
CA GLY A 444 6.66 45.50 -21.97
C GLY A 444 5.67 46.52 -22.55
N PRO A 445 5.62 47.78 -22.05
CA PRO A 445 6.31 48.36 -20.90
C PRO A 445 5.47 48.43 -19.61
#